data_AF-A0AAV1Z5Q9-F1
#
_entry.id   AF-A0AAV1Z5Q9-F1
#
_cell.length_a   1.000
_cell.length_b   1.000
_cell.length_c   1.000
_cell.angle_alpha   90.00
_cell.angle_beta   90.00
_cell.angle_gamma   90.00
#
_symmetry.space_group_name_H-M   'P 1'
#
loop_
_entity.id
_entity.type
_entity.pdbx_description
1 polymer ?
#
loop_
_entity_poly.entity_id
_entity_poly.type
_entity_poly.pdbx_seq_one_letter_code
_entity_poly.pdbx_strand_id
1 'polypeptide(L)'
;MDNELYYHRVILETDLPSKVSAKDNLVEVQILYIFIAEAIEDSFRVYKLKCWIRFKFLDSLLEDYSHKRYFNHEIGWAVCHHCAVDNAWSMATNSGFDLNVWLELSSRDDFGQYIRKYLGLVIDNTKPANVSMINGLAFASLIARKAVQKHKRDLVSLIIWDVVNVFIERFPFEWIYHDLNQWVQAYKVRHEDLHRT
;
A
#
# COMPACT_ATOMS: atom_id res chain seq x y z
N MET A 1 19.59 1.85 10.60
CA MET A 1 18.41 1.10 10.10
C MET A 1 18.37 1.35 8.60
N ASP A 2 19.44 0.94 7.89
CA ASP A 2 19.85 1.57 6.60
C ASP A 2 20.09 0.57 5.45
N ASN A 3 19.81 -0.71 5.65
CA ASN A 3 20.13 -1.75 4.65
C ASN A 3 18.98 -2.03 3.66
N GLU A 4 17.83 -1.37 3.79
CA GLU A 4 16.66 -1.68 2.96
C GLU A 4 16.59 -0.84 1.67
N LEU A 5 17.08 0.41 1.70
CA LEU A 5 17.12 1.30 0.53
C LEU A 5 18.11 0.84 -0.57
N TYR A 6 19.07 -0.03 -0.23
CA TYR A 6 20.09 -0.51 -1.17
C TYR A 6 19.51 -1.37 -2.30
N TYR A 7 18.40 -2.06 -2.06
CA TYR A 7 17.79 -2.96 -3.04
C TYR A 7 16.77 -2.27 -3.96
N HIS A 8 16.60 -0.94 -3.87
CA HIS A 8 15.58 -0.20 -4.63
C HIS A 8 16.03 0.25 -6.01
N ARG A 9 17.23 -0.17 -6.40
CA ARG A 9 17.79 0.07 -7.71
C ARG A 9 17.82 -1.25 -8.46
N VAL A 10 16.66 -1.67 -9.00
CA VAL A 10 16.69 -2.48 -10.24
C VAL A 10 17.07 -1.50 -11.34
N ILE A 11 18.34 -1.12 -11.36
CA ILE A 11 18.93 -0.40 -12.49
C ILE A 11 19.21 -1.47 -13.54
N LEU A 12 18.85 -1.18 -14.78
CA LEU A 12 19.46 -1.80 -15.94
C LEU A 12 20.95 -1.39 -16.12
N GLU A 13 21.57 -0.69 -15.16
CA GLU A 13 22.96 -0.24 -15.19
C GLU A 13 23.62 -0.46 -13.82
N THR A 14 24.48 -1.47 -13.71
CA THR A 14 25.09 -1.95 -12.47
C THR A 14 26.15 -1.04 -11.81
N ASP A 15 26.36 0.20 -12.26
CA ASP A 15 27.55 1.00 -11.89
C ASP A 15 27.28 2.46 -11.44
N LEU A 16 26.20 2.72 -10.69
CA LEU A 16 26.02 4.04 -10.05
C LEU A 16 26.28 4.00 -8.53
N PRO A 17 27.24 4.79 -8.00
CA PRO A 17 27.60 4.76 -6.59
C PRO A 17 26.42 5.10 -5.67
N SER A 18 26.33 4.35 -4.57
CA SER A 18 25.30 4.47 -3.53
C SER A 18 25.44 5.77 -2.73
N LYS A 19 24.91 6.86 -3.25
CA LYS A 19 24.67 8.04 -2.43
C LYS A 19 23.21 8.41 -2.60
N VAL A 20 22.44 8.25 -1.51
CA VAL A 20 21.23 9.05 -1.25
C VAL A 20 21.61 10.47 -1.63
N SER A 21 20.99 11.00 -2.66
CA SER A 21 21.39 12.30 -3.16
C SER A 21 20.84 13.33 -2.17
N ALA A 22 21.58 14.40 -1.88
CA ALA A 22 21.05 15.52 -1.09
C ALA A 22 19.82 16.21 -1.76
N LYS A 23 19.33 15.69 -2.87
CA LYS A 23 18.19 16.17 -3.67
C LYS A 23 16.99 15.21 -3.64
N ASP A 24 17.03 14.14 -2.85
CA ASP A 24 15.91 13.19 -2.80
C ASP A 24 14.77 13.81 -1.98
N ASN A 25 13.69 14.20 -2.65
CA ASN A 25 12.53 14.81 -1.99
C ASN A 25 11.77 13.77 -1.17
N LEU A 26 11.37 14.16 0.05
CA LEU A 26 10.42 13.39 0.84
C LEU A 26 9.03 13.50 0.22
N VAL A 27 8.26 12.42 0.26
CA VAL A 27 6.85 12.45 -0.15
C VAL A 27 6.05 13.29 0.83
N GLU A 28 5.19 14.17 0.29
CA GLU A 28 4.27 14.97 1.10
C GLU A 28 3.18 14.07 1.70
N VAL A 29 2.93 14.23 3.00
CA VAL A 29 1.97 13.40 3.76
C VAL A 29 0.57 13.42 3.13
N GLN A 30 0.13 14.57 2.65
CA GLN A 30 -1.17 14.75 2.01
C GLN A 30 -1.26 13.98 0.69
N ILE A 31 -0.19 13.98 -0.12
CA ILE A 31 -0.13 13.24 -1.39
C ILE A 31 -0.12 11.74 -1.11
N LEU A 32 0.64 11.30 -0.11
CA LEU A 32 0.64 9.91 0.30
C LEU A 32 -0.73 9.47 0.81
N TYR A 33 -1.41 10.31 1.60
CA TYR A 33 -2.79 10.04 2.04
C TYR A 33 -3.74 9.85 0.85
N ILE A 34 -3.68 10.73 -0.16
CA ILE A 34 -4.48 10.61 -1.39
C ILE A 34 -4.15 9.30 -2.10
N PHE A 35 -2.87 8.99 -2.30
CA PHE A 35 -2.41 7.77 -2.95
C PHE A 35 -2.95 6.50 -2.27
N ILE A 36 -2.85 6.41 -0.93
CA ILE A 36 -3.38 5.27 -0.16
C ILE A 36 -4.91 5.21 -0.25
N ALA A 37 -5.59 6.35 -0.14
CA ALA A 37 -7.04 6.42 -0.23
C ALA A 37 -7.54 5.96 -1.62
N GLU A 38 -6.88 6.38 -2.70
CA GLU A 38 -7.19 5.97 -4.07
C GLU A 38 -7.00 4.45 -4.27
N ALA A 39 -5.94 3.86 -3.71
CA ALA A 39 -5.71 2.41 -3.80
C ALA A 39 -6.80 1.60 -3.08
N ILE A 40 -7.20 2.02 -1.89
CA ILE A 40 -8.27 1.39 -1.11
C ILE A 40 -9.62 1.55 -1.84
N GLU A 41 -9.90 2.75 -2.37
CA GLU A 41 -11.12 3.04 -3.13
C GLU A 41 -11.22 2.22 -4.42
N ASP A 42 -10.12 2.11 -5.18
CA ASP A 42 -10.07 1.23 -6.36
C ASP A 42 -10.37 -0.22 -5.98
N SER A 43 -9.82 -0.69 -4.86
CA SER A 43 -10.12 -2.02 -4.34
C SER A 43 -11.59 -2.25 -4.01
N PHE A 44 -12.27 -1.25 -3.43
CA PHE A 44 -13.70 -1.33 -3.15
C PHE A 44 -14.53 -1.44 -4.43
N ARG A 45 -14.13 -0.73 -5.47
CA ARG A 45 -14.76 -0.77 -6.80
C ARG A 45 -14.53 -2.10 -7.51
N VAL A 46 -13.29 -2.60 -7.55
CA VAL A 46 -12.94 -3.90 -8.16
C VAL A 46 -13.74 -5.03 -7.54
N TYR A 47 -13.87 -5.04 -6.21
CA TYR A 47 -14.59 -6.09 -5.48
C TYR A 47 -16.09 -5.79 -5.28
N LYS A 48 -16.63 -4.75 -5.95
CA LYS A 48 -18.05 -4.36 -5.94
C LYS A 48 -18.63 -4.30 -4.53
N LEU A 49 -17.89 -3.67 -3.62
CA LEU A 49 -18.19 -3.65 -2.20
C LEU A 49 -19.52 -2.93 -1.93
N LYS A 50 -20.54 -3.68 -1.52
CA LYS A 50 -21.86 -3.13 -1.23
C LYS A 50 -21.78 -2.14 -0.08
N CYS A 51 -22.52 -1.04 -0.22
CA CYS A 51 -22.68 0.00 0.78
C CYS A 51 -21.42 0.81 1.13
N TRP A 52 -20.34 0.68 0.35
CA TRP A 52 -19.29 1.69 0.38
C TRP A 52 -19.78 2.98 -0.30
N ILE A 53 -19.46 4.12 0.31
CA ILE A 53 -19.71 5.45 -0.23
C ILE A 53 -18.35 6.05 -0.53
N ARG A 54 -18.16 6.54 -1.76
CA ARG A 54 -16.95 7.23 -2.19
C ARG A 54 -16.54 8.30 -1.20
N PHE A 55 -15.23 8.42 -0.99
CA PHE A 55 -14.67 9.46 -0.13
C PHE A 55 -14.93 10.83 -0.75
N LYS A 56 -16.00 11.52 -0.33
CA LYS A 56 -16.37 12.83 -0.91
C LYS A 56 -15.27 13.88 -0.79
N PHE A 57 -14.44 13.80 0.25
CA PHE A 57 -13.30 14.69 0.42
C PHE A 57 -12.20 14.43 -0.61
N LEU A 58 -12.12 13.22 -1.18
CA LEU A 58 -11.05 12.84 -2.09
C LEU A 58 -11.16 13.61 -3.41
N ASP A 59 -12.37 13.91 -3.87
CA ASP A 59 -12.57 14.69 -5.10
C ASP A 59 -11.99 16.11 -4.96
N SER A 60 -12.26 16.78 -3.84
CA SER A 60 -11.68 18.10 -3.52
C SER A 60 -10.15 18.03 -3.41
N LEU A 61 -9.62 17.02 -2.72
CA LEU A 61 -8.17 16.86 -2.59
C LEU A 61 -7.50 16.57 -3.94
N LEU A 62 -8.14 15.79 -4.81
CA LEU A 62 -7.62 15.50 -6.15
C LEU A 62 -7.59 16.75 -7.04
N GLU A 63 -8.53 17.69 -6.85
CA GLU A 63 -8.49 18.98 -7.54
C GLU A 63 -7.30 19.82 -7.05
N ASP A 64 -7.15 19.97 -5.74
CA ASP A 64 -6.07 20.75 -5.11
C ASP A 64 -4.66 20.22 -5.44
N TYR A 65 -4.53 18.90 -5.59
CA TYR A 65 -3.26 18.21 -5.83
C TYR A 65 -3.16 17.53 -7.21
N SER A 66 -3.95 17.99 -8.18
CA SER A 66 -4.02 17.42 -9.54
C SER A 66 -2.66 17.29 -10.27
N HIS A 67 -1.69 18.13 -9.90
CA HIS A 67 -0.33 18.14 -10.45
C HIS A 67 0.60 17.05 -9.88
N LYS A 68 0.20 16.38 -8.79
CA LYS A 68 0.97 15.32 -8.12
C LYS A 68 0.08 14.13 -7.77
N ARG A 69 -0.17 13.28 -8.78
CA ARG A 69 -0.94 12.04 -8.63
C ARG A 69 -0.08 10.83 -8.96
N TYR A 70 0.13 9.95 -7.97
CA TYR A 70 0.93 8.74 -8.16
C TYR A 70 0.08 7.52 -8.49
N PHE A 71 -1.18 7.47 -8.06
CA PHE A 71 -2.05 6.32 -8.29
C PHE A 71 -2.54 6.25 -9.74
N ASN A 72 -2.63 5.04 -10.29
CA ASN A 72 -3.32 4.76 -11.55
C ASN A 72 -3.96 3.37 -11.52
N HIS A 73 -4.69 3.04 -12.59
CA HIS A 73 -5.42 1.78 -12.69
C HIS A 73 -4.51 0.54 -12.69
N GLU A 74 -3.29 0.66 -13.20
CA GLU A 74 -2.33 -0.43 -13.23
C GLU A 74 -1.91 -0.81 -11.81
N ILE A 75 -1.61 0.19 -10.97
CA ILE A 75 -1.33 0.00 -9.54
C ILE A 75 -2.54 -0.66 -8.87
N GLY A 76 -3.75 -0.15 -9.14
CA GLY A 76 -4.99 -0.73 -8.64
C GLY A 76 -5.14 -2.21 -8.99
N TRP A 77 -4.84 -2.59 -10.23
CA TRP A 77 -4.83 -3.97 -10.68
C TRP A 77 -3.84 -4.83 -9.88
N ALA A 78 -2.59 -4.38 -9.69
CA ALA A 78 -1.57 -5.15 -8.98
C ALA A 78 -1.93 -5.34 -7.50
N VAL A 79 -2.41 -4.29 -6.85
CA VAL A 79 -2.89 -4.30 -5.46
C VAL A 79 -4.08 -5.23 -5.26
N CYS A 80 -4.95 -5.34 -6.27
CA CYS A 80 -6.12 -6.20 -6.25
C CYS A 80 -5.88 -7.61 -6.80
N HIS A 81 -4.67 -7.89 -7.30
CA HIS A 81 -4.36 -9.19 -7.87
C HIS A 81 -4.36 -10.27 -6.78
N HIS A 82 -5.01 -11.40 -7.05
CA HIS A 82 -5.19 -12.47 -6.05
C HIS A 82 -3.87 -12.93 -5.41
N CYS A 83 -2.78 -13.07 -6.17
CA CYS A 83 -1.47 -13.42 -5.61
C CYS A 83 -0.97 -12.41 -4.56
N ALA A 84 -1.11 -11.11 -4.81
CA ALA A 84 -0.67 -10.09 -3.85
C ALA A 84 -1.55 -10.10 -2.61
N VAL A 85 -2.87 -10.23 -2.79
CA VAL A 85 -3.86 -10.28 -1.70
C VAL A 85 -3.65 -11.51 -0.82
N ASP A 86 -3.56 -12.70 -1.42
CA ASP A 86 -3.45 -13.97 -0.69
C ASP A 86 -2.09 -14.09 0.00
N ASN A 87 -1.00 -13.66 -0.66
CA ASN A 87 0.33 -13.66 -0.07
C ASN A 87 0.40 -12.71 1.13
N ALA A 88 -0.05 -11.46 0.97
CA ALA A 88 -0.04 -10.49 2.04
C ALA A 88 -0.93 -10.91 3.23
N TRP A 89 -2.09 -11.49 2.94
CA TRP A 89 -2.96 -12.05 3.98
C TRP A 89 -2.29 -13.20 4.73
N SER A 90 -1.74 -14.17 4.00
CA SER A 90 -1.05 -15.34 4.56
C SER A 90 0.11 -14.92 5.46
N MET A 91 0.94 -13.97 5.03
CA MET A 91 2.04 -13.43 5.84
C MET A 91 1.55 -12.84 7.17
N ALA A 92 0.50 -12.04 7.13
CA ALA A 92 -0.08 -11.44 8.32
C ALA A 92 -0.68 -12.52 9.25
N THR A 93 -1.50 -13.43 8.72
CA THR A 93 -2.18 -14.45 9.54
C THR A 93 -1.22 -15.48 10.11
N ASN A 94 -0.20 -15.91 9.36
CA ASN A 94 0.84 -16.82 9.86
C ASN A 94 1.68 -16.17 10.96
N SER A 95 1.78 -14.84 10.96
CA SER A 95 2.40 -14.06 12.03
C SER A 95 1.45 -13.76 13.20
N GLY A 96 0.22 -14.27 13.16
CA GLY A 96 -0.78 -14.15 14.21
C GLY A 96 -1.75 -12.98 14.08
N PHE A 97 -1.92 -12.40 12.88
CA PHE A 97 -3.00 -11.42 12.65
C PHE A 97 -4.36 -12.12 12.77
N ASP A 98 -5.22 -11.62 13.66
CA ASP A 98 -6.59 -12.07 13.80
C ASP A 98 -7.55 -10.91 13.51
N LEU A 99 -8.39 -11.10 12.49
CA LEU A 99 -9.36 -10.10 12.05
C LEU A 99 -10.41 -9.78 13.11
N ASN A 100 -10.91 -10.79 13.81
CA ASN A 100 -11.97 -10.60 14.79
C ASN A 100 -11.44 -9.85 16.01
N VAL A 101 -10.25 -10.25 16.49
CA VAL A 101 -9.57 -9.53 17.58
C VAL A 101 -9.33 -8.08 17.20
N TRP A 102 -8.77 -7.84 16.00
CA TRP A 102 -8.49 -6.49 15.52
C TRP A 102 -9.74 -5.61 15.43
N LEU A 103 -10.86 -6.17 14.94
CA LEU A 103 -12.12 -5.43 14.82
C LEU A 103 -12.77 -5.15 16.18
N GLU A 104 -12.43 -5.87 17.23
CA GLU A 104 -12.98 -5.71 18.58
C GLU A 104 -12.16 -4.75 19.47
N LEU A 105 -11.00 -4.29 18.99
CA LEU A 105 -10.18 -3.31 19.70
C LEU A 105 -10.96 -2.00 19.89
N SER A 106 -11.09 -1.57 21.15
CA SER A 106 -11.85 -0.38 21.55
C SER A 106 -10.99 0.88 21.59
N SER A 107 -9.67 0.74 21.80
CA SER A 107 -8.72 1.85 21.79
C SER A 107 -8.24 2.14 20.36
N ARG A 108 -8.29 3.42 19.97
CA ARG A 108 -7.71 3.89 18.69
C ARG A 108 -6.21 3.58 18.61
N ASP A 109 -5.50 3.70 19.72
CA ASP A 109 -4.06 3.47 19.77
C ASP A 109 -3.73 1.99 19.58
N ASP A 110 -4.48 1.09 20.24
CA ASP A 110 -4.30 -0.35 20.09
C ASP A 110 -4.65 -0.79 18.66
N PHE A 111 -5.73 -0.26 18.11
CA PHE A 111 -6.14 -0.49 16.73
C PHE A 111 -5.03 -0.12 15.74
N GLY A 112 -4.47 1.09 15.89
CA GLY A 112 -3.41 1.56 15.01
C GLY A 112 -2.10 0.79 15.20
N GLN A 113 -1.71 0.49 16.44
CA GLN A 113 -0.53 -0.36 16.71
C GLN A 113 -0.67 -1.74 16.08
N TYR A 114 -1.86 -2.34 16.13
CA TYR A 114 -2.13 -3.63 15.52
C TYR A 114 -1.95 -3.56 13.98
N ILE A 115 -2.53 -2.56 13.31
CA ILE A 115 -2.32 -2.36 11.87
C ILE A 115 -0.84 -2.19 11.55
N ARG A 116 -0.17 -1.24 12.22
CA ARG A 116 1.23 -0.90 11.93
C ARG A 116 2.15 -2.11 12.11
N LYS A 117 1.93 -2.93 13.14
CA LYS A 117 2.66 -4.18 13.37
C LYS A 117 2.54 -5.13 12.18
N TYR A 118 1.33 -5.49 11.79
CA TYR A 118 1.14 -6.52 10.74
C TYR A 118 1.40 -5.99 9.33
N LEU A 119 1.14 -4.72 9.07
CA LEU A 119 1.56 -4.07 7.83
C LEU A 119 3.09 -4.03 7.73
N GLY A 120 3.78 -3.67 8.81
CA GLY A 120 5.23 -3.72 8.88
C GLY A 120 5.77 -5.13 8.60
N LEU A 121 5.16 -6.16 9.20
CA LEU A 121 5.53 -7.56 8.94
C LEU A 121 5.32 -7.96 7.48
N VAL A 122 4.20 -7.56 6.85
CA VAL A 122 3.97 -7.83 5.42
C VAL A 122 5.06 -7.18 4.57
N ILE A 123 5.39 -5.91 4.84
CA ILE A 123 6.43 -5.17 4.13
C ILE A 123 7.81 -5.82 4.33
N ASP A 124 8.16 -6.19 5.55
CA ASP A 124 9.47 -6.75 5.90
C ASP A 124 9.72 -8.13 5.27
N ASN A 125 8.65 -8.93 5.11
CA ASN A 125 8.69 -10.27 4.53
C ASN A 125 8.54 -10.28 3.00
N THR A 126 8.33 -9.13 2.37
CA THR A 126 8.23 -9.01 0.92
C THR A 126 9.43 -8.21 0.44
N LYS A 127 10.22 -8.76 -0.48
CA LYS A 127 11.37 -8.06 -1.09
C LYS A 127 11.41 -8.37 -2.58
N PRO A 128 11.80 -7.41 -3.44
CA PRO A 128 12.29 -6.06 -3.17
C PRO A 128 11.15 -5.06 -2.83
N ALA A 129 11.48 -3.79 -2.55
CA ALA A 129 10.51 -2.75 -2.16
C ALA A 129 9.33 -2.57 -3.09
N ASN A 130 9.51 -2.78 -4.39
CA ASN A 130 8.42 -2.76 -5.33
C ASN A 130 7.35 -3.80 -5.00
N VAL A 131 7.79 -5.03 -4.69
CA VAL A 131 6.92 -6.11 -4.22
C VAL A 131 6.39 -5.78 -2.83
N SER A 132 7.20 -5.17 -1.96
CA SER A 132 6.79 -4.78 -0.62
C SER A 132 5.67 -3.76 -0.61
N MET A 133 5.76 -2.74 -1.45
CA MET A 133 4.76 -1.70 -1.55
C MET A 133 3.46 -2.27 -2.13
N ILE A 134 3.52 -3.12 -3.15
CA ILE A 134 2.33 -3.80 -3.70
C ILE A 134 1.66 -4.67 -2.63
N ASN A 135 2.41 -5.51 -1.89
CA ASN A 135 1.83 -6.38 -0.86
C ASN A 135 1.32 -5.59 0.36
N GLY A 136 2.02 -4.53 0.77
CA GLY A 136 1.55 -3.63 1.83
C GLY A 136 0.24 -2.94 1.47
N LEU A 137 0.13 -2.41 0.24
CA LEU A 137 -1.11 -1.83 -0.28
C LEU A 137 -2.22 -2.89 -0.43
N ALA A 138 -1.89 -4.11 -0.86
CA ALA A 138 -2.83 -5.22 -0.98
C ALA A 138 -3.40 -5.60 0.39
N PHE A 139 -2.55 -5.69 1.42
CA PHE A 139 -2.97 -5.92 2.79
C PHE A 139 -3.87 -4.79 3.31
N ALA A 140 -3.45 -3.54 3.17
CA ALA A 140 -4.21 -2.35 3.58
C ALA A 140 -5.60 -2.31 2.94
N SER A 141 -5.65 -2.56 1.62
CA SER A 141 -6.90 -2.62 0.85
C SER A 141 -7.80 -3.77 1.32
N LEU A 142 -7.22 -4.95 1.58
CA LEU A 142 -7.95 -6.11 2.08
C LEU A 142 -8.57 -5.85 3.46
N ILE A 143 -7.81 -5.33 4.43
CA ILE A 143 -8.33 -5.07 5.78
C ILE A 143 -9.39 -3.97 5.77
N ALA A 144 -9.25 -2.96 4.93
CA ALA A 144 -10.27 -1.93 4.73
C ALA A 144 -11.57 -2.52 4.18
N ARG A 145 -11.49 -3.45 3.21
CA ARG A 145 -12.67 -4.18 2.70
C ARG A 145 -13.33 -4.98 3.79
N LYS A 146 -12.56 -5.72 4.58
CA LYS A 146 -13.07 -6.54 5.70
C LYS A 146 -13.78 -5.68 6.75
N ALA A 147 -13.25 -4.50 7.08
CA ALA A 147 -13.89 -3.58 8.01
C ALA A 147 -15.27 -3.11 7.49
N VAL A 148 -15.36 -2.71 6.22
CA VAL A 148 -16.63 -2.32 5.60
C VAL A 148 -17.63 -3.48 5.53
N GLN A 149 -17.18 -4.69 5.17
CA GLN A 149 -18.00 -5.91 5.15
C GLN A 149 -18.56 -6.26 6.54
N LYS A 150 -17.87 -5.85 7.61
CA LYS A 150 -18.28 -6.01 9.00
C LYS A 150 -18.99 -4.78 9.58
N HIS A 151 -19.46 -3.89 8.70
CA HIS A 151 -20.18 -2.66 9.05
C HIS A 151 -19.40 -1.63 9.88
N LYS A 152 -18.06 -1.74 9.93
CA LYS A 152 -17.17 -0.81 10.65
C LYS A 152 -16.48 0.15 9.68
N ARG A 153 -17.28 0.98 8.99
CA ARG A 153 -16.80 1.87 7.91
C ARG A 153 -15.99 3.06 8.43
N ASP A 154 -16.28 3.49 9.64
CA ASP A 154 -15.57 4.52 10.39
C ASP A 154 -14.08 4.19 10.57
N LEU A 155 -13.72 2.90 10.59
CA LEU A 155 -12.34 2.45 10.71
C LEU A 155 -11.51 2.72 9.45
N VAL A 156 -12.12 2.92 8.28
CA VAL A 156 -11.37 3.05 7.03
C VAL A 156 -10.46 4.28 7.01
N SER A 157 -10.92 5.41 7.55
CA SER A 157 -10.08 6.61 7.66
C SER A 157 -8.91 6.42 8.64
N LEU A 158 -9.09 5.62 9.69
CA LEU A 158 -8.00 5.26 10.62
C LEU A 158 -6.97 4.37 9.91
N ILE A 159 -7.44 3.36 9.17
CA ILE A 159 -6.57 2.48 8.37
C ILE A 159 -5.71 3.30 7.40
N ILE A 160 -6.30 4.25 6.67
CA ILE A 160 -5.54 5.11 5.74
C ILE A 160 -4.41 5.82 6.48
N TRP A 161 -4.70 6.46 7.62
CA TRP A 161 -3.69 7.19 8.39
C TRP A 161 -2.59 6.29 8.95
N ASP A 162 -2.94 5.11 9.46
CA ASP A 162 -1.94 4.17 9.97
C ASP A 162 -1.04 3.63 8.85
N VAL A 163 -1.60 3.40 7.67
CA VAL A 163 -0.83 3.01 6.47
C VAL A 163 0.08 4.15 6.03
N VAL A 164 -0.41 5.39 6.00
CA VAL A 164 0.41 6.58 5.68
C VAL A 164 1.61 6.67 6.62
N ASN A 165 1.42 6.51 7.93
CA ASN A 165 2.50 6.57 8.90
C ASN A 165 3.57 5.51 8.63
N VAL A 166 3.17 4.26 8.35
CA VAL A 166 4.12 3.19 8.00
C VAL A 166 4.83 3.50 6.68
N PHE A 167 4.13 4.03 5.69
CA PHE A 167 4.73 4.33 4.38
C PHE A 167 5.69 5.52 4.45
N ILE A 168 5.45 6.52 5.30
CA ILE A 168 6.43 7.61 5.54
C ILE A 168 7.72 7.04 6.13
N GLU A 169 7.62 6.08 7.05
CA GLU A 169 8.79 5.46 7.68
C GLU A 169 9.54 4.52 6.72
N ARG A 170 8.82 3.75 5.90
CA ARG A 170 9.40 2.68 5.06
C ARG A 170 9.70 3.09 3.62
N PHE A 171 8.95 4.04 3.08
CA PHE A 171 9.05 4.53 1.70
C PHE A 171 9.06 6.07 1.65
N PRO A 172 9.99 6.75 2.34
CA PRO A 172 9.92 8.19 2.56
C PRO A 172 10.06 9.05 1.30
N PHE A 173 10.59 8.50 0.20
CA PHE A 173 11.03 9.31 -0.94
C PHE A 173 10.01 9.36 -2.07
N GLU A 174 9.80 10.55 -2.62
CA GLU A 174 8.84 10.83 -3.71
C GLU A 174 9.09 9.97 -4.96
N TRP A 175 10.36 9.75 -5.32
CA TRP A 175 10.71 8.99 -6.53
C TRP A 175 10.21 7.53 -6.50
N ILE A 176 10.06 6.92 -5.32
CA ILE A 176 9.54 5.55 -5.16
C ILE A 176 8.13 5.45 -5.75
N TYR A 177 7.32 6.49 -5.55
CA TYR A 177 5.93 6.54 -6.01
C TYR A 177 5.83 6.83 -7.51
N HIS A 178 6.78 7.58 -8.06
CA HIS A 178 6.89 7.76 -9.51
C HIS A 178 7.28 6.45 -10.22
N ASP A 179 8.26 5.73 -9.67
CA ASP A 179 8.78 4.49 -10.26
C ASP A 179 7.84 3.29 -10.11
N LEU A 180 6.91 3.34 -9.14
CA LEU A 180 5.92 2.29 -8.92
C LEU A 180 5.16 1.91 -10.20
N ASN A 181 4.89 2.88 -11.07
CA ASN A 181 4.23 2.62 -12.35
C ASN A 181 5.00 1.62 -13.21
N GLN A 182 6.32 1.80 -13.31
CA GLN A 182 7.18 0.89 -14.05
C GLN A 182 7.27 -0.47 -13.35
N TRP A 183 7.35 -0.47 -12.01
CA TRP A 183 7.40 -1.69 -11.23
C TRP A 183 6.16 -2.56 -11.36
N VAL A 184 4.99 -1.94 -11.43
CA VAL A 184 3.72 -2.64 -11.63
C VAL A 184 3.65 -3.28 -13.02
N GLN A 185 4.16 -2.62 -14.06
CA GLN A 185 4.27 -3.23 -15.39
C GLN A 185 5.16 -4.48 -15.36
N ALA A 186 6.31 -4.41 -14.69
CA ALA A 186 7.19 -5.56 -14.52
C ALA A 186 6.51 -6.69 -13.72
N TYR A 187 5.72 -6.34 -12.69
CA TYR A 187 4.93 -7.31 -11.92
C TYR A 187 3.88 -8.01 -12.78
N LYS A 188 3.15 -7.25 -13.62
CA LYS A 188 2.15 -7.76 -14.57
C LYS A 188 2.74 -8.79 -15.53
N VAL A 189 3.81 -8.42 -16.24
CA VAL A 189 4.46 -9.30 -17.22
C VAL A 189 4.87 -10.62 -16.57
N ARG A 190 5.55 -10.56 -15.42
CA ARG A 190 5.97 -11.77 -14.70
C ARG A 190 4.81 -12.65 -14.24
N HIS A 191 3.72 -12.07 -13.77
CA HIS A 191 2.56 -12.86 -13.33
C HIS A 191 1.76 -13.43 -14.50
N GLU A 192 1.65 -12.72 -15.62
CA GLU A 192 1.06 -13.29 -16.84
C GLU A 192 1.86 -14.50 -17.31
N ASP A 193 3.20 -14.46 -17.25
CA ASP A 193 4.05 -15.60 -17.60
C ASP A 193 3.85 -16.79 -16.65
N LEU A 194 3.77 -16.54 -15.34
CA LEU A 194 3.56 -17.56 -14.31
C LEU A 194 2.19 -18.25 -14.38
N HIS A 195 1.16 -17.56 -14.86
CA HIS A 195 -0.21 -18.11 -14.95
C HIS A 195 -0.58 -18.65 -16.34
N ARG A 196 0.27 -18.42 -17.35
CA ARG A 196 0.13 -19.02 -18.69
C ARG A 196 0.86 -20.36 -18.83
N THR A 197 1.75 -20.69 -17.89
CA THR A 197 2.45 -21.97 -17.80
C THR A 197 1.75 -22.93 -16.86
#